data_AF-A0A4Y4G4W7-F1
#
_entry.id   AF-A0A4Y4G4W7-F1
#
_cell.length_a   1.000
_cell.length_b   1.000
_cell.length_c   1.000
_cell.angle_alpha   90.00
_cell.angle_beta   90.00
_cell.angle_gamma   90.00
#
_symmetry.space_group_name_H-M   'P 1'
#
loop_
_entity.id
_entity.type
_entity.pdbx_description
1 polymer ?
#
loop_
_entity_poly.entity_id
_entity_poly.type
_entity_poly.pdbx_seq_one_letter_code
_entity_poly.pdbx_strand_id
1 'polypeptide(L)'
;MKRALLYIVIFVLGALAGGVGLHYWSDYQVDRSESQYESSYRGAQASSLQASSSSQVASSAVDLPTQETVTKRVDADLNKFIKEQKGDLIKQSSVDDAVDAFEDSYLDTYENELQAQFPGEAHENQIEHLIDVAVTTINVHQKISDVK
;
A
#
# COMPACT_ATOMS: atom_id res chain seq x y z
N MET A 1 33.55 19.81 -5.54
CA MET A 1 32.49 18.78 -5.70
C MET A 1 32.32 17.87 -4.48
N LYS A 2 33.38 17.38 -3.82
CA LYS A 2 33.24 16.48 -2.64
C LYS A 2 32.59 17.12 -1.40
N ARG A 3 32.77 18.43 -1.20
CA ARG A 3 32.19 19.14 -0.03
C ARG A 3 30.69 19.41 -0.17
N ALA A 4 30.17 19.52 -1.39
CA ALA A 4 28.74 19.76 -1.64
C ALA A 4 27.89 18.53 -1.32
N LEU A 5 28.39 17.33 -1.65
CA LEU A 5 27.76 16.06 -1.28
C LEU A 5 27.64 15.88 0.23
N LEU A 6 28.65 16.31 0.99
CA LEU A 6 28.65 16.17 2.44
C LEU A 6 27.61 17.07 3.13
N TYR A 7 27.33 18.26 2.58
CA TYR A 7 26.28 19.13 3.10
C TYR A 7 24.86 18.63 2.78
N ILE A 8 24.66 17.95 1.65
CA ILE A 8 23.37 17.35 1.29
C ILE A 8 23.03 16.20 2.24
N VAL A 9 24.00 15.33 2.53
CA VAL A 9 23.79 14.20 3.46
C VAL A 9 23.45 14.68 4.87
N ILE A 10 24.12 15.72 5.37
CA ILE A 10 23.83 16.30 6.69
C ILE A 10 22.44 16.97 6.73
N PHE A 11 22.03 17.63 5.64
CA PHE A 11 20.71 18.27 5.55
C PHE A 11 19.57 17.24 5.57
N VAL A 12 19.72 16.11 4.86
CA VAL A 12 18.75 15.01 4.86
C VAL A 12 18.66 14.36 6.25
N LEU A 13 19.78 14.12 6.91
CA LEU A 13 19.80 13.56 8.27
C LEU A 13 19.19 14.50 9.32
N GLY A 14 19.40 15.82 9.18
CA GLY A 14 18.78 16.82 10.06
C GLY A 14 17.27 16.93 9.89
N ALA A 15 16.76 16.83 8.66
CA ALA A 15 15.32 16.84 8.38
C ALA A 15 14.59 15.62 8.98
N LEU A 16 15.24 14.45 8.95
CA LEU A 16 14.71 13.22 9.53
C LEU A 16 14.64 13.27 11.07
N ALA A 17 15.64 13.86 11.73
CA ALA A 17 15.64 14.02 13.19
C ALA A 17 14.65 15.11 13.68
N GLY A 18 14.40 16.15 12.87
CA GLY A 18 13.46 17.23 13.20
C GLY A 18 11.98 16.83 13.12
N GLY A 19 11.63 15.85 12.27
CA GLY A 19 10.23 15.41 12.06
C GLY A 19 9.63 14.62 13.24
N VAL A 20 10.46 13.94 14.03
CA VAL A 20 9.99 13.07 15.13
C VAL A 20 9.55 13.88 16.37
N GLY A 21 9.95 15.15 16.47
CA GLY A 21 9.69 15.98 17.66
C GLY A 21 8.28 16.58 17.76
N LEU A 22 7.48 16.58 16.69
CA LEU A 22 6.19 17.28 16.65
C LEU A 22 4.96 16.38 16.87
N HIS A 23 5.10 15.06 16.86
CA HIS A 23 3.96 14.15 16.97
C HIS A 23 3.48 13.88 18.40
N TYR A 24 4.24 14.22 19.44
CA TYR A 24 3.86 13.92 20.83
C TYR A 24 2.97 15.00 21.50
N TRP A 25 2.57 16.05 20.79
CA TRP A 25 1.85 17.19 21.39
C TRP A 25 0.41 17.40 20.88
N SER A 26 -0.19 16.41 20.18
CA SER A 26 -1.55 16.54 19.65
C SER A 26 -2.62 15.71 20.37
N ASP A 27 -2.24 14.78 21.26
CA ASP A 27 -3.20 13.85 21.87
C ASP A 27 -3.91 14.37 23.13
N TYR A 28 -3.60 15.58 23.61
CA TYR A 28 -4.19 16.10 24.86
C TYR A 28 -5.37 17.07 24.69
N GLN A 29 -5.87 17.31 23.46
CA GLN A 29 -6.96 18.28 23.24
C GLN A 29 -8.22 17.75 22.54
N VAL A 30 -8.31 16.47 22.20
CA VAL A 30 -9.46 15.93 21.43
C VAL A 30 -10.64 15.48 22.31
N ASP A 31 -10.54 15.56 23.64
CA ASP A 31 -11.60 15.09 24.56
C ASP A 31 -12.69 16.13 24.92
N ARG A 32 -12.76 17.29 24.25
CA ARG A 32 -13.66 18.38 24.67
C ARG A 32 -14.72 18.86 23.67
N SER A 33 -14.82 18.27 22.47
CA SER A 33 -15.75 18.75 21.43
C SER A 33 -16.93 17.83 21.10
N GLU A 34 -16.97 16.57 21.56
CA GLU A 34 -18.01 15.63 21.10
C GLU A 34 -19.33 15.66 21.90
N SER A 35 -19.40 16.33 23.06
CA SER A 35 -20.57 16.21 23.94
C SER A 35 -21.74 17.17 23.65
N GLN A 36 -21.78 17.86 22.51
CA GLN A 36 -22.83 18.88 22.23
C GLN A 36 -23.72 18.63 21.00
N TYR A 37 -23.55 17.52 20.27
CA TYR A 37 -24.35 17.25 19.05
C TYR A 37 -25.46 16.20 19.19
N GLU A 38 -25.69 15.61 20.37
CA GLU A 38 -26.70 14.55 20.57
C GLU A 38 -28.05 14.99 21.16
N SER A 39 -28.32 16.30 21.34
CA SER A 39 -29.53 16.73 22.08
C SER A 39 -30.78 17.06 21.26
N SER A 40 -30.77 16.99 19.92
CA SER A 40 -31.84 17.63 19.12
C SER A 40 -32.83 16.70 18.40
N TYR A 41 -32.66 15.37 18.40
CA TYR A 41 -33.47 14.47 17.57
C TYR A 41 -34.44 13.53 18.30
N ARG A 42 -34.64 13.70 19.62
CA ARG A 42 -35.72 13.03 20.37
C ARG A 42 -36.96 13.92 20.45
N GLY A 43 -37.69 14.09 19.35
CA GLY A 43 -38.85 15.00 19.38
C GLY A 43 -39.90 14.92 18.28
N ALA A 44 -39.89 13.93 17.38
CA ALA A 44 -40.92 13.84 16.34
C ALA A 44 -41.27 12.38 15.95
N GLN A 45 -41.58 11.54 16.94
CA GLN A 45 -42.39 10.34 16.69
C GLN A 45 -43.86 10.74 16.75
N ALA A 46 -44.45 11.11 15.61
CA ALA A 46 -45.87 10.93 15.33
C ALA A 46 -46.20 11.34 13.89
N SER A 47 -46.80 10.41 13.16
CA SER A 47 -47.64 10.64 11.97
C SER A 47 -46.91 10.95 10.65
N SER A 48 -46.75 9.93 9.80
CA SER A 48 -47.63 9.71 8.63
C SER A 48 -46.96 8.84 7.57
N LEU A 49 -47.57 7.67 7.35
CA LEU A 49 -47.93 7.12 6.04
C LEU A 49 -46.92 7.24 4.86
N GLN A 50 -46.54 6.05 4.38
CA GLN A 50 -46.79 5.61 3.00
C GLN A 50 -45.66 5.75 1.96
N ALA A 51 -45.50 4.63 1.25
CA ALA A 51 -44.87 4.40 -0.05
C ALA A 51 -43.34 4.25 -0.09
N SER A 52 -42.95 2.99 -0.30
CA SER A 52 -42.12 2.57 -1.44
C SER A 52 -40.87 3.40 -1.74
N SER A 53 -39.72 2.82 -1.44
CA SER A 53 -38.76 2.38 -2.46
C SER A 53 -37.60 1.70 -1.75
N SER A 54 -37.50 0.40 -1.96
CA SER A 54 -36.27 -0.36 -1.77
C SER A 54 -35.26 0.12 -2.81
N SER A 55 -34.57 1.23 -2.54
CA SER A 55 -33.27 1.50 -3.15
C SER A 55 -32.25 0.67 -2.39
N GLN A 56 -32.24 -0.64 -2.67
CA GLN A 56 -31.01 -1.41 -2.58
C GLN A 56 -30.03 -0.69 -3.52
N VAL A 57 -29.20 0.16 -2.94
CA VAL A 57 -27.95 0.59 -3.59
C VAL A 57 -27.19 -0.71 -3.80
N ALA A 58 -27.29 -1.27 -4.99
CA ALA A 58 -26.40 -2.33 -5.41
C ALA A 58 -25.00 -1.70 -5.42
N SER A 59 -24.29 -1.82 -4.30
CA SER A 59 -22.85 -1.75 -4.28
C SER A 59 -22.40 -2.86 -5.22
N SER A 60 -22.13 -2.51 -6.48
CA SER A 60 -21.35 -3.35 -7.35
C SER A 60 -20.01 -3.50 -6.65
N ALA A 61 -19.87 -4.52 -5.81
CA ALA A 61 -18.59 -4.94 -5.28
C ALA A 61 -17.75 -5.21 -6.53
N VAL A 62 -16.79 -4.33 -6.79
CA VAL A 62 -15.85 -4.57 -7.87
C VAL A 62 -14.94 -5.66 -7.32
N ASP A 63 -15.05 -6.86 -7.88
CA ASP A 63 -14.27 -8.00 -7.43
C ASP A 63 -12.81 -7.78 -7.82
N LEU A 64 -11.97 -7.53 -6.83
CA LEU A 64 -10.52 -7.56 -6.97
C LEU A 64 -10.05 -8.95 -7.45
N PRO A 65 -8.88 -9.03 -8.11
CA PRO A 65 -8.30 -10.32 -8.48
C PRO A 65 -8.08 -11.18 -7.24
N THR A 66 -8.26 -12.50 -7.42
CA THR A 66 -8.03 -13.44 -6.32
C THR A 66 -6.57 -13.49 -5.92
N GLN A 67 -6.29 -13.84 -4.65
CA GLN A 67 -4.92 -14.04 -4.17
C GLN A 67 -4.13 -14.99 -5.07
N GLU A 68 -4.73 -16.10 -5.52
CA GLU A 68 -4.08 -17.05 -6.42
C GLU A 68 -3.65 -16.41 -7.75
N THR A 69 -4.47 -15.49 -8.28
CA THR A 69 -4.18 -14.79 -9.53
C THR A 69 -3.00 -13.83 -9.36
N VAL A 70 -3.00 -13.05 -8.29
CA VAL A 70 -1.92 -12.13 -7.94
C VAL A 70 -0.62 -12.91 -7.69
N THR A 71 -0.67 -13.96 -6.87
CA THR A 71 0.49 -14.82 -6.59
C THR A 71 1.07 -15.46 -7.86
N LYS A 72 0.22 -15.95 -8.77
CA LYS A 72 0.69 -16.50 -10.06
C LYS A 72 1.36 -15.44 -10.92
N ARG A 73 0.82 -14.21 -10.95
CA ARG A 73 1.40 -13.12 -11.73
C ARG A 73 2.76 -12.71 -11.15
N VAL A 74 2.84 -12.50 -9.84
CA VAL A 74 4.10 -12.16 -9.16
C VAL A 74 5.16 -13.25 -9.35
N ASP A 75 4.79 -14.54 -9.29
CA ASP A 75 5.74 -15.64 -9.56
C ASP A 75 6.22 -15.64 -11.02
N ALA A 76 5.33 -15.38 -11.98
CA ALA A 76 5.69 -15.30 -13.39
C ALA A 76 6.66 -14.13 -13.66
N ASP A 77 6.40 -12.98 -13.05
CA ASP A 77 7.23 -11.78 -13.16
C ASP A 77 8.59 -11.99 -12.48
N LEU A 78 8.64 -12.63 -11.31
CA LEU A 78 9.89 -13.02 -10.66
C LEU A 78 10.72 -13.95 -11.54
N ASN A 79 10.10 -14.98 -12.11
CA ASN A 79 10.79 -15.90 -13.02
C ASN A 79 11.33 -15.19 -14.27
N LYS A 80 10.58 -14.20 -14.79
CA LYS A 80 11.02 -13.36 -15.90
C LYS A 80 12.20 -12.47 -15.50
N PHE A 81 12.11 -11.75 -14.38
CA PHE A 81 13.18 -10.95 -13.81
C PHE A 81 14.46 -11.78 -13.64
N ILE A 82 14.34 -12.95 -13.01
CA ILE A 82 15.46 -13.87 -12.82
C ILE A 82 16.08 -14.21 -14.18
N LYS A 83 15.28 -14.66 -15.16
CA LYS A 83 15.76 -15.03 -16.49
C LYS A 83 16.48 -13.88 -17.21
N GLU A 84 15.97 -12.66 -17.10
CA GLU A 84 16.53 -11.47 -17.74
C GLU A 84 17.81 -10.98 -17.04
N GLN A 85 17.91 -11.14 -15.72
CA GLN A 85 18.98 -10.57 -14.88
C GLN A 85 20.04 -11.58 -14.42
N LYS A 86 19.94 -12.88 -14.77
CA LYS A 86 20.90 -13.95 -14.35
C LYS A 86 22.39 -13.65 -14.64
N GLY A 87 22.70 -12.73 -15.54
CA GLY A 87 24.07 -12.40 -15.95
C GLY A 87 24.72 -11.27 -15.17
N ASP A 88 23.93 -10.25 -14.82
CA ASP A 88 24.45 -8.94 -14.36
C ASP A 88 24.03 -8.66 -12.93
N LEU A 89 22.77 -8.27 -12.70
CA LEU A 89 22.33 -7.78 -11.40
C LEU A 89 22.37 -8.88 -10.33
N ILE A 90 21.67 -10.00 -10.54
CA ILE A 90 21.52 -11.07 -9.53
C ILE A 90 22.88 -11.63 -9.07
N LYS A 91 23.86 -11.69 -9.97
CA LYS A 91 25.20 -12.21 -9.68
C LYS A 91 26.14 -11.19 -9.05
N GLN A 92 25.99 -9.90 -9.37
CA GLN A 92 26.95 -8.86 -8.99
C GLN A 92 26.49 -8.00 -7.80
N SER A 93 25.18 -7.87 -7.57
CA SER A 93 24.61 -7.09 -6.46
C SER A 93 24.47 -7.92 -5.18
N SER A 94 23.94 -7.37 -4.08
CA SER A 94 23.46 -8.18 -2.94
C SER A 94 22.11 -8.86 -3.27
N VAL A 95 21.63 -9.76 -2.40
CA VAL A 95 20.28 -10.34 -2.58
C VAL A 95 19.24 -9.26 -2.38
N ASP A 96 19.39 -8.42 -1.35
CA ASP A 96 18.50 -7.29 -1.06
C ASP A 96 18.42 -6.33 -2.26
N ASP A 97 19.55 -5.93 -2.85
CA ASP A 97 19.53 -5.06 -4.05
C ASP A 97 18.79 -5.69 -5.24
N ALA A 98 18.83 -7.01 -5.38
CA ALA A 98 18.13 -7.72 -6.44
C ALA A 98 16.63 -7.90 -6.13
N VAL A 99 16.26 -7.96 -4.85
CA VAL A 99 14.87 -7.90 -4.40
C VAL A 99 14.33 -6.50 -4.66
N ASP A 100 14.98 -5.44 -4.18
CA ASP A 100 14.58 -4.05 -4.39
C ASP A 100 14.39 -3.75 -5.89
N ALA A 101 15.32 -4.18 -6.74
CA ALA A 101 15.19 -3.99 -8.17
C ALA A 101 14.01 -4.77 -8.80
N PHE A 102 13.65 -5.93 -8.25
CA PHE A 102 12.45 -6.66 -8.66
C PHE A 102 11.18 -5.92 -8.21
N GLU A 103 11.14 -5.41 -6.98
CA GLU A 103 10.03 -4.63 -6.44
C GLU A 103 9.78 -3.38 -7.31
N ASP A 104 10.80 -2.56 -7.52
CA ASP A 104 10.76 -1.34 -8.33
C ASP A 104 10.33 -1.61 -9.80
N SER A 105 10.85 -2.69 -10.40
CA SER A 105 10.68 -2.93 -11.84
C SER A 105 9.39 -3.67 -12.18
N TYR A 106 8.88 -4.49 -11.26
CA TYR A 106 7.79 -5.42 -11.54
C TYR A 106 6.62 -5.27 -10.56
N LEU A 107 6.86 -5.21 -9.25
CA LEU A 107 5.78 -5.11 -8.26
C LEU A 107 5.09 -3.75 -8.31
N ASP A 108 5.86 -2.66 -8.27
CA ASP A 108 5.32 -1.30 -8.34
C ASP A 108 4.52 -1.10 -9.63
N THR A 109 5.02 -1.63 -10.75
CA THR A 109 4.31 -1.56 -12.03
C THR A 109 3.00 -2.33 -11.96
N TYR A 110 2.99 -3.54 -11.38
CA TYR A 110 1.78 -4.34 -11.26
C TYR A 110 0.76 -3.74 -10.28
N GLU A 111 1.22 -3.17 -9.17
CA GLU A 111 0.38 -2.43 -8.23
C GLU A 111 -0.30 -1.26 -8.93
N ASN A 112 0.46 -0.43 -9.66
CA ASN A 112 -0.08 0.69 -10.43
C ASN A 112 -1.10 0.22 -11.48
N GLU A 113 -0.85 -0.91 -12.16
CA GLU A 113 -1.81 -1.51 -13.10
C GLU A 113 -3.12 -1.90 -12.41
N LEU A 114 -3.05 -2.46 -11.19
CA LEU A 114 -4.23 -2.84 -10.41
C LEU A 114 -4.96 -1.61 -9.88
N GLN A 115 -4.27 -0.62 -9.32
CA GLN A 115 -4.89 0.60 -8.82
C GLN A 115 -5.57 1.40 -9.94
N ALA A 116 -4.99 1.41 -11.16
CA ALA A 116 -5.61 2.02 -12.32
C ALA A 116 -6.90 1.29 -12.76
N GLN A 117 -6.97 -0.03 -12.60
CA GLN A 117 -8.16 -0.84 -12.90
C GLN A 117 -9.22 -0.77 -11.80
N PHE A 118 -8.78 -0.64 -10.56
CA PHE A 118 -9.60 -0.68 -9.35
C PHE A 118 -9.34 0.57 -8.49
N PRO A 119 -9.72 1.77 -8.95
CA PRO A 119 -9.42 2.99 -8.23
C PRO A 119 -10.16 3.06 -6.89
N GLY A 120 -9.55 3.75 -5.92
CA GLY A 120 -10.14 4.08 -4.62
C GLY A 120 -9.35 3.52 -3.45
N GLU A 121 -9.28 4.31 -2.37
CA GLU A 121 -8.48 4.03 -1.16
C GLU A 121 -8.77 2.66 -0.54
N ALA A 122 -10.03 2.20 -0.56
CA ALA A 122 -10.38 0.88 -0.05
C ALA A 122 -9.78 -0.26 -0.88
N HIS A 123 -9.65 -0.07 -2.19
CA HIS A 123 -9.03 -1.05 -3.09
C HIS A 123 -7.51 -0.97 -3.04
N GLU A 124 -6.91 0.22 -2.90
CA GLU A 124 -5.46 0.40 -2.77
C GLU A 124 -4.90 -0.43 -1.61
N ASN A 125 -5.47 -0.29 -0.41
CA ASN A 125 -5.06 -1.09 0.76
C ASN A 125 -5.22 -2.61 0.54
N GLN A 126 -6.25 -3.02 -0.20
CA GLN A 126 -6.49 -4.43 -0.49
C GLN A 126 -5.51 -4.96 -1.55
N ILE A 127 -5.14 -4.14 -2.54
CA ILE A 127 -4.15 -4.47 -3.57
C ILE A 127 -2.78 -4.63 -2.94
N GLU A 128 -2.35 -3.68 -2.10
CA GLU A 128 -1.10 -3.75 -1.35
C GLU A 128 -1.03 -5.06 -0.55
N HIS A 129 -2.10 -5.37 0.20
CA HIS A 129 -2.18 -6.63 0.94
C HIS A 129 -2.07 -7.88 0.06
N LEU A 130 -2.74 -7.90 -1.10
CA LEU A 130 -2.66 -9.02 -2.04
C LEU A 130 -1.24 -9.24 -2.56
N ILE A 131 -0.51 -8.15 -2.84
CA ILE A 131 0.88 -8.18 -3.31
C ILE A 131 1.81 -8.64 -2.19
N ASP A 132 1.69 -8.11 -0.97
CA ASP A 132 2.49 -8.52 0.19
C ASP A 132 2.35 -10.01 0.49
N VAL A 133 1.10 -10.52 0.48
CA VAL A 133 0.83 -11.94 0.67
C VAL A 133 1.42 -12.74 -0.47
N ALA A 134 1.37 -12.26 -1.71
CA ALA A 134 1.98 -12.94 -2.85
C ALA A 134 3.50 -13.03 -2.73
N VAL A 135 4.18 -11.92 -2.43
CA VAL A 135 5.64 -11.84 -2.21
C VAL A 135 6.08 -12.82 -1.13
N THR A 136 5.36 -12.82 0.00
CA THR A 136 5.63 -13.72 1.12
C THR A 136 5.38 -15.17 0.74
N THR A 137 4.26 -15.47 0.05
CA THR A 137 3.87 -16.83 -0.34
C THR A 137 4.88 -17.48 -1.27
N ILE A 138 5.42 -16.72 -2.24
CA ILE A 138 6.40 -17.26 -3.18
C ILE A 138 7.84 -17.17 -2.66
N ASN A 139 8.04 -16.47 -1.54
CA ASN A 139 9.33 -16.27 -0.90
C ASN A 139 10.38 -15.68 -1.87
N VAL A 140 10.07 -14.48 -2.39
CA VAL A 140 10.88 -13.76 -3.38
C VAL A 140 12.37 -13.74 -3.00
N HIS A 141 12.67 -13.34 -1.76
CA HIS A 141 14.03 -13.27 -1.25
C HIS A 141 14.78 -14.61 -1.35
N GLN A 142 14.16 -15.71 -0.89
CA GLN A 142 14.78 -17.03 -0.99
C GLN A 142 15.01 -17.46 -2.44
N LYS A 143 14.02 -17.25 -3.31
CA LYS A 143 14.14 -17.62 -4.73
C LYS A 143 15.25 -16.86 -5.45
N ILE A 144 15.44 -15.57 -5.15
CA ILE A 144 16.56 -14.77 -5.69
C ILE A 144 17.89 -15.26 -5.09
N SER A 145 17.92 -15.57 -3.79
CA SER A 145 19.11 -16.14 -3.14
C SER A 145 19.52 -17.50 -3.75
N ASP A 146 18.57 -18.34 -4.17
CA ASP A 146 18.84 -19.68 -4.70
C ASP A 146 19.45 -19.66 -6.11
N VAL A 147 19.22 -18.59 -6.88
CA VAL A 147 19.64 -18.49 -8.30
C VAL A 147 20.90 -17.66 -8.51
N LYS A 148 21.45 -17.11 -7.43
CA LYS A 148 22.69 -16.35 -7.39
C LYS A 148 23.92 -17.27 -7.46
#